data_AF-A0A436DRV3-F1
#
_entry.id   AF-A0A436DRV3-F1
#
_cell.length_a   1.000
_cell.length_b   1.000
_cell.length_c   1.000
_cell.angle_alpha   90.00
_cell.angle_beta   90.00
_cell.angle_gamma   90.00
#
_symmetry.space_group_name_H-M   'P 1'
#
loop_
_entity.id
_entity.type
_entity.pdbx_description
1 polymer ?
#
loop_
_entity_poly.entity_id
_entity_poly.type
_entity_poly.pdbx_seq_one_letter_code
_entity_poly.pdbx_strand_id
1 'polypeptide(L)'
;VQELDSDDAVYILEDLEKEDQDEILSQLPFTERIRLRRSLDYPEETAGRRMQTEFVAVPPFWTIGQTIDYMRDDQNLPERFSQIFVIDPSFKLLGAIDLDQILRTKRSVKVEEVMHETRHAIPATMDQEEAAREFEQYDLLSA
;
A
#
# COMPACT_ATOMS: atom_id res chain seq x y z
N VAL A 1 1.24 18.84 1.20
CA VAL A 1 1.66 17.59 1.86
C VAL A 1 0.47 16.85 2.44
N GLN A 2 -0.36 17.43 3.30
CA GLN A 2 -1.52 16.71 3.90
C GLN A 2 -2.57 16.17 2.92
N GLU A 3 -2.64 16.69 1.69
CA GLU A 3 -3.54 16.20 0.63
C GLU A 3 -2.80 15.42 -0.46
N LEU A 4 -1.50 15.16 -0.29
CA LEU A 4 -0.70 14.39 -1.25
C LEU A 4 -0.64 12.93 -0.82
N ASP A 5 -0.58 12.03 -1.80
CA ASP A 5 -0.21 10.64 -1.56
C ASP A 5 1.23 10.55 -0.99
N SER A 6 1.53 9.47 -0.29
CA SER A 6 2.79 9.39 0.47
C SER A 6 4.03 9.39 -0.42
N ASP A 7 3.97 8.83 -1.62
CA ASP A 7 5.05 8.83 -2.62
C ASP A 7 5.29 10.23 -3.20
N ASP A 8 4.24 10.98 -3.53
CA ASP A 8 4.33 12.37 -3.97
C ASP A 8 4.93 13.27 -2.88
N ALA A 9 4.51 13.06 -1.63
CA ALA A 9 5.07 13.78 -0.49
C ALA A 9 6.56 13.48 -0.30
N VAL A 10 6.97 12.21 -0.39
CA VAL A 10 8.39 11.81 -0.31
C VAL A 10 9.20 12.44 -1.45
N TYR A 11 8.66 12.46 -2.66
CA TYR A 11 9.33 13.05 -3.83
C TYR A 11 9.58 14.56 -3.68
N ILE A 12 8.68 15.30 -3.03
CA ILE A 12 8.90 16.72 -2.77
C ILE A 12 9.89 16.93 -1.61
N LEU A 13 9.82 16.08 -0.58
CA LEU A 13 10.64 16.24 0.61
C LEU A 13 12.10 15.81 0.38
N GLU A 14 12.37 14.90 -0.54
CA GLU A 14 13.72 14.36 -0.74
C GLU A 14 14.76 15.38 -1.20
N ASP A 15 14.34 16.40 -1.96
CA ASP A 15 15.21 17.47 -2.45
C ASP A 15 15.47 18.58 -1.41
N LEU A 16 14.82 18.53 -0.24
CA LEU A 16 14.95 19.55 0.81
C LEU A 16 16.11 19.24 1.76
N GLU A 17 16.66 20.29 2.37
CA GLU A 17 17.60 20.11 3.47
C GLU A 17 16.90 19.49 4.68
N LYS A 18 17.65 18.73 5.48
CA LYS A 18 17.10 17.95 6.61
C LYS A 18 16.34 18.81 7.63
N GLU A 19 16.78 20.06 7.81
CA GLU A 19 16.14 21.02 8.72
C GLU A 19 14.72 21.37 8.23
N ASP A 20 14.56 21.65 6.94
CA ASP A 20 13.28 21.95 6.31
C ASP A 20 12.36 20.70 6.31
N GLN A 21 12.93 19.51 6.03
CA GLN A 21 12.19 18.26 6.11
C GLN A 21 11.61 18.04 7.51
N ASP A 22 12.43 18.19 8.55
CA ASP A 22 12.01 17.99 9.94
C ASP A 22 10.97 19.04 10.37
N GLU A 23 11.09 20.29 9.92
CA GLU A 23 10.09 21.32 10.16
C GLU A 23 8.72 20.93 9.57
N ILE A 24 8.68 20.54 8.29
CA ILE A 24 7.44 20.14 7.62
C ILE A 24 6.84 18.89 8.28
N LEU A 25 7.66 17.86 8.51
CA LEU A 25 7.23 16.63 9.16
C LEU A 25 6.66 16.89 10.57
N SER A 26 7.18 17.89 11.29
CA SER A 26 6.70 18.27 12.63
C SER A 26 5.26 18.81 12.65
N GLN A 27 4.75 19.29 11.51
CA GLN A 27 3.39 19.82 11.36
C GLN A 27 2.37 18.74 11.00
N LEU A 28 2.81 17.55 10.62
CA LEU A 28 1.93 16.43 10.26
C LEU A 28 1.45 15.64 11.48
N PRO A 29 0.26 15.00 11.40
CA PRO A 29 -0.20 14.02 12.38
C PRO A 29 0.86 12.94 12.63
N PHE A 30 0.87 12.41 13.85
CA PHE A 30 1.90 11.43 14.27
C PHE A 30 1.99 10.22 13.34
N THR A 31 0.85 9.66 12.92
CA THR A 31 0.79 8.47 12.06
C THR A 31 1.37 8.74 10.67
N GLU A 32 1.02 9.87 10.06
CA GLU A 32 1.49 10.29 8.74
C GLU A 32 3.00 10.60 8.76
N ARG A 33 3.46 11.33 9.79
CA ARG A 33 4.88 11.62 10.00
C ARG A 33 5.74 10.35 10.04
N ILE A 34 5.28 9.33 10.77
CA ILE A 34 6.02 8.06 10.90
C ILE A 34 6.08 7.31 9.57
N ARG A 35 5.00 7.33 8.77
CA ARG A 35 4.98 6.73 7.44
C ARG A 35 5.96 7.41 6.50
N LEU A 36 5.87 8.73 6.35
CA LEU A 36 6.75 9.50 5.47
C LEU A 36 8.22 9.38 5.87
N ARG A 37 8.54 9.45 7.17
CA ARG A 37 9.91 9.27 7.64
C ARG A 37 10.45 7.88 7.30
N ARG A 38 9.63 6.84 7.45
CA ARG A 38 10.02 5.47 7.05
C ARG A 38 10.29 5.37 5.54
N SER A 39 9.50 6.04 4.72
CA SER A 39 9.75 6.10 3.27
C SER A 39 11.04 6.86 2.93
N LEU A 40 11.31 7.96 3.64
CA LEU A 40 12.55 8.74 3.52
C LEU A 40 13.80 8.00 4.06
N ASP A 41 13.63 6.96 4.88
CA ASP A 41 14.72 6.12 5.37
C ASP A 41 15.17 5.07 4.33
N TYR A 42 14.34 4.78 3.31
CA TYR A 42 14.78 3.94 2.19
C TYR A 42 15.82 4.68 1.35
N PRO A 43 16.85 3.97 0.82
CA PRO A 43 17.82 4.58 -0.07
C PRO A 43 17.13 5.22 -1.28
N GLU A 44 17.76 6.27 -1.82
CA GLU A 44 17.31 6.86 -3.07
C GLU A 44 17.27 5.82 -4.19
N GLU A 45 16.35 6.02 -5.13
CA GLU A 45 16.17 5.15 -6.30
C GLU A 45 15.74 3.70 -5.99
N THR A 46 15.24 3.40 -4.79
CA THR A 46 14.68 2.07 -4.48
C THR A 46 13.16 2.03 -4.56
N ALA A 47 12.60 0.82 -4.72
CA ALA A 47 11.16 0.59 -4.73
C ALA A 47 10.46 1.15 -3.48
N GLY A 48 11.05 0.98 -2.29
CA GLY A 48 10.53 1.51 -1.04
C GLY A 48 10.47 3.03 -0.96
N ARG A 49 11.37 3.73 -1.68
CA ARG A 49 11.37 5.20 -1.80
C ARG A 49 10.21 5.70 -2.65
N ARG A 50 9.79 4.92 -3.64
CA ARG A 50 8.69 5.22 -4.58
C ARG A 50 7.35 4.59 -4.20
N MET A 51 7.30 3.83 -3.10
CA MET A 51 6.11 3.07 -2.71
C MET A 51 5.08 3.97 -2.00
N GLN A 52 3.84 3.93 -2.51
CA GLN A 52 2.69 4.46 -1.80
C GLN A 52 2.34 3.55 -0.60
N THR A 53 2.26 4.10 0.60
CA THR A 53 2.04 3.35 1.85
C THR A 53 0.56 3.21 2.23
N GLU A 54 -0.33 3.87 1.49
CA GLU A 54 -1.78 3.79 1.64
C GLU A 54 -2.32 2.63 0.79
N PHE A 55 -2.79 1.56 1.43
CA PHE A 55 -3.41 0.42 0.77
C PHE A 55 -4.53 -0.17 1.61
N VAL A 56 -5.42 -0.93 0.98
CA VAL A 56 -6.50 -1.65 1.67
C VAL A 56 -6.00 -3.03 2.06
N ALA A 57 -6.09 -3.37 3.35
CA ALA A 57 -5.71 -4.68 3.87
C ALA A 57 -6.80 -5.29 4.74
N VAL A 58 -7.06 -6.59 4.60
CA VAL A 58 -8.08 -7.32 5.36
C VAL A 58 -7.58 -8.69 5.83
N PRO A 59 -8.14 -9.25 6.91
CA PRO A 59 -7.76 -10.59 7.35
C PRO A 59 -8.41 -11.70 6.49
N PRO A 60 -7.79 -12.88 6.37
CA PRO A 60 -8.25 -13.98 5.51
C PRO A 60 -9.60 -14.58 5.92
N PHE A 61 -9.95 -14.50 7.22
CA PHE A 61 -11.15 -15.11 7.77
C PHE A 61 -12.42 -14.25 7.61
N TRP A 62 -12.30 -13.02 7.10
CA TRP A 62 -13.47 -12.20 6.77
C TRP A 62 -14.24 -12.77 5.59
N THR A 63 -15.53 -12.50 5.57
CA THR A 63 -16.38 -12.73 4.39
C THR A 63 -16.28 -11.55 3.43
N ILE A 64 -16.56 -11.79 2.15
CA ILE A 64 -16.65 -10.73 1.14
C ILE A 64 -17.65 -9.64 1.54
N GLY A 65 -18.74 -10.01 2.22
CA GLY A 65 -19.68 -9.04 2.78
C GLY A 65 -19.03 -8.09 3.78
N GLN A 66 -18.27 -8.64 4.74
CA GLN A 66 -17.54 -7.84 5.74
C GLN A 66 -16.48 -6.94 5.11
N THR A 67 -15.74 -7.46 4.12
CA THR A 67 -14.74 -6.68 3.38
C THR A 67 -15.39 -5.49 2.65
N ILE A 68 -16.55 -5.70 2.00
CA ILE A 68 -17.29 -4.62 1.33
C ILE A 68 -17.79 -3.58 2.33
N ASP A 69 -18.30 -4.01 3.49
CA ASP A 69 -18.83 -3.10 4.50
C ASP A 69 -17.70 -2.26 5.12
N TYR A 70 -16.55 -2.88 5.41
CA TYR A 70 -15.32 -2.17 5.81
C TYR A 70 -14.90 -1.11 4.78
N MET A 71 -14.84 -1.47 3.49
CA MET A 71 -14.44 -0.54 2.43
C MET A 71 -15.41 0.63 2.23
N ARG A 72 -16.65 0.53 2.74
CA ARG A 72 -17.66 1.60 2.64
C ARG A 72 -17.69 2.50 3.88
N ASP A 73 -17.37 1.95 5.04
CA ASP A 73 -17.50 2.64 6.32
C ASP A 73 -16.21 3.33 6.76
N ASP A 74 -15.03 2.80 6.37
CA ASP A 74 -13.75 3.38 6.76
C ASP A 74 -13.37 4.58 5.87
N GLN A 75 -13.21 5.75 6.50
CA GLN A 75 -12.84 7.00 5.83
C GLN A 75 -11.33 7.19 5.66
N ASN A 76 -10.51 6.27 6.17
CA ASN A 76 -9.04 6.36 6.11
C ASN A 76 -8.43 5.50 5.00
N LEU A 77 -9.25 4.93 4.12
CA LEU A 77 -8.78 4.18 2.96
C LEU A 77 -8.26 5.13 1.88
N PRO A 78 -7.31 4.68 1.04
CA PRO A 78 -6.87 5.47 -0.11
C PRO A 78 -8.05 5.82 -1.02
N GLU A 79 -7.99 7.00 -1.66
CA GLU A 79 -9.04 7.47 -2.58
C GLU A 79 -9.20 6.49 -3.77
N ARG A 80 -8.10 5.88 -4.20
CA ARG A 80 -8.05 4.95 -5.33
C ARG A 80 -7.33 3.68 -4.93
N PHE A 81 -7.97 2.55 -5.20
CA PHE A 81 -7.37 1.22 -5.05
C PHE A 81 -8.07 0.24 -6.01
N SER A 82 -7.29 -0.69 -6.57
CA SER A 82 -7.77 -1.75 -7.47
C SER A 82 -7.69 -3.14 -6.85
N GLN A 83 -6.83 -3.31 -5.84
CA GLN A 83 -6.56 -4.58 -5.16
C GLN A 83 -6.66 -4.41 -3.64
N ILE A 84 -7.08 -5.49 -2.99
CA ILE A 84 -7.19 -5.59 -1.53
C ILE A 84 -6.20 -6.65 -1.08
N PHE A 85 -5.24 -6.25 -0.26
CA PHE A 85 -4.24 -7.17 0.28
C PHE A 85 -4.81 -7.98 1.44
N VAL A 86 -4.40 -9.24 1.51
CA VAL A 86 -4.79 -10.15 2.59
C VAL A 86 -3.59 -10.36 3.50
N ILE A 87 -3.74 -10.04 4.78
CA ILE A 87 -2.66 -10.10 5.76
C ILE A 87 -3.03 -10.94 6.97
N ASP A 88 -2.00 -11.54 7.60
CA ASP A 88 -2.17 -12.20 8.89
C ASP A 88 -2.05 -11.20 10.07
N PRO A 89 -2.35 -11.61 11.32
CA PRO A 89 -2.21 -10.75 12.50
C PRO A 89 -0.79 -10.25 12.79
N SER A 90 0.24 -10.81 12.14
CA SER A 90 1.62 -10.36 12.22
C SER A 90 1.99 -9.36 11.10
N PHE A 91 1.01 -8.88 10.34
CA PHE A 91 1.16 -8.02 9.17
C PHE A 91 1.96 -8.66 8.02
N LYS A 92 1.96 -10.00 7.94
CA LYS A 92 2.55 -10.70 6.80
C LYS A 92 1.54 -10.77 5.65
N LEU A 93 2.00 -10.43 4.45
CA LEU A 93 1.24 -10.59 3.21
C LEU A 93 0.99 -12.08 2.92
N LEU A 94 -0.28 -12.45 2.76
CA LEU A 94 -0.73 -13.79 2.40
C LEU A 94 -1.17 -13.87 0.93
N GLY A 95 -1.69 -12.77 0.38
CA GLY A 95 -2.21 -12.71 -0.97
C GLY A 95 -2.92 -11.41 -1.26
N ALA A 96 -3.64 -11.36 -2.38
CA ALA A 96 -4.49 -10.24 -2.77
C ALA A 96 -5.80 -10.72 -3.38
N ILE A 97 -6.78 -9.81 -3.46
CA ILE A 97 -8.04 -9.99 -4.19
C ILE A 97 -8.28 -8.75 -5.04
N ASP A 98 -8.63 -8.95 -6.31
CA ASP A 98 -9.00 -7.87 -7.22
C ASP A 98 -10.41 -7.34 -6.92
N LEU A 99 -10.62 -6.04 -7.09
CA LEU A 99 -11.91 -5.41 -6.82
C LEU A 99 -13.06 -6.06 -7.60
N ASP A 100 -12.83 -6.43 -8.86
CA ASP A 100 -13.87 -7.06 -9.67
C ASP A 100 -14.22 -8.48 -9.17
N GLN A 101 -13.25 -9.21 -8.62
CA GLN A 101 -13.49 -10.48 -7.97
C GLN A 101 -14.34 -10.30 -6.71
N ILE A 102 -14.08 -9.28 -5.89
CA ILE A 102 -14.94 -8.93 -4.73
C ILE A 102 -16.37 -8.65 -5.18
N LEU A 103 -16.55 -7.87 -6.25
CA LEU A 103 -17.88 -7.48 -6.75
C LEU A 103 -18.67 -8.65 -7.33
N ARG A 104 -18.00 -9.65 -7.91
CA ARG A 104 -18.64 -10.84 -8.52
C ARG A 104 -18.86 -11.99 -7.53
N THR A 105 -18.22 -11.95 -6.36
CA THR A 105 -18.26 -13.03 -5.37
C THR A 105 -19.44 -12.88 -4.41
N LYS A 106 -20.06 -14.00 -4.02
CA LYS A 106 -21.14 -13.99 -3.02
C LYS A 106 -20.63 -13.47 -1.69
N ARG A 107 -21.40 -12.60 -1.05
CA ARG A 107 -21.07 -11.97 0.25
C ARG A 107 -20.73 -12.96 1.37
N SER A 108 -21.26 -14.18 1.34
CA SER A 108 -21.03 -15.20 2.38
C SER A 108 -19.70 -15.95 2.25
N VAL A 109 -19.03 -15.86 1.10
CA VAL A 109 -17.75 -16.55 0.84
C VAL A 109 -16.63 -15.84 1.61
N LYS A 110 -15.66 -16.59 2.12
CA LYS A 110 -14.51 -16.01 2.81
C LYS A 110 -13.45 -15.48 1.85
N VAL A 111 -12.70 -14.49 2.31
CA VAL A 111 -11.51 -13.91 1.64
C VAL A 111 -10.50 -15.01 1.30
N GLU A 112 -10.18 -15.89 2.26
CA GLU A 112 -9.22 -16.99 2.06
C GLU A 112 -9.59 -17.97 0.93
N GLU A 113 -10.88 -18.07 0.59
CA GLU A 113 -11.36 -18.99 -0.46
C GLU A 113 -11.20 -18.42 -1.88
N VAL A 114 -11.01 -17.11 -2.01
CA VAL A 114 -10.97 -16.43 -3.31
C VAL A 114 -9.68 -15.63 -3.54
N MET A 115 -8.89 -15.36 -2.50
CA MET A 115 -7.60 -14.72 -2.65
C MET A 115 -6.64 -15.52 -3.53
N HIS A 116 -5.78 -14.80 -4.24
CA HIS A 116 -4.65 -15.37 -4.95
C HIS A 116 -3.36 -15.02 -4.22
N GLU A 117 -2.39 -15.93 -4.24
CA GLU A 117 -1.05 -15.66 -3.70
C GLU A 117 -0.37 -14.55 -4.53
N THR A 118 0.13 -13.52 -3.86
CA THR A 118 1.02 -12.52 -4.46
C THR A 118 2.40 -13.13 -4.60
N ARG A 119 2.68 -13.74 -5.75
CA ARG A 119 3.94 -14.45 -6.02
C ARG A 119 5.12 -13.52 -6.33
N HIS A 120 4.85 -12.22 -6.48
CA HIS A 120 5.81 -11.22 -6.94
C HIS A 120 5.94 -10.08 -5.93
N ALA A 121 6.26 -10.42 -4.68
CA ALA A 121 6.59 -9.41 -3.67
C ALA A 121 7.93 -8.74 -4.01
N ILE A 122 7.93 -7.42 -4.11
CA ILE A 122 9.13 -6.64 -4.44
C ILE A 122 9.83 -6.20 -3.14
N PRO A 123 11.13 -6.51 -2.95
CA PRO A 123 11.89 -5.99 -1.82
C PRO A 123 11.94 -4.46 -1.85
N ALA A 124 11.67 -3.80 -0.73
CA ALA A 124 11.70 -2.33 -0.64
C ALA A 124 13.09 -1.71 -0.95
N THR A 125 14.16 -2.50 -0.88
CA THR A 125 15.52 -2.09 -1.21
C THR A 125 15.92 -2.46 -2.65
N MET A 126 15.03 -3.08 -3.43
CA MET A 126 15.26 -3.33 -4.86
C MET A 126 15.35 -1.99 -5.59
N ASP A 127 16.20 -1.94 -6.61
CA ASP A 127 16.30 -0.80 -7.51
C ASP A 127 14.95 -0.51 -8.19
N GLN A 128 14.58 0.76 -8.31
CA GLN A 128 13.28 1.15 -8.86
C GLN A 128 13.11 0.75 -10.33
N GLU A 129 14.18 0.71 -11.13
CA GLU A 129 14.11 0.25 -12.52
C GLU A 129 13.93 -1.26 -12.59
N GLU A 130 14.58 -2.01 -11.71
CA GLU A 130 14.38 -3.46 -11.60
C GLU A 130 12.95 -3.79 -11.16
N ALA A 131 12.43 -3.07 -10.16
CA ALA A 131 11.03 -3.17 -9.74
C ALA A 131 10.07 -2.85 -10.90
N ALA A 132 10.33 -1.79 -11.66
CA ALA A 132 9.52 -1.44 -12.83
C ALA A 132 9.51 -2.54 -13.91
N ARG A 133 10.64 -3.24 -14.11
CA ARG A 133 10.71 -4.39 -15.03
C ARG A 133 9.89 -5.58 -14.55
N GLU A 134 9.88 -5.86 -13.25
CA GLU A 134 9.01 -6.90 -12.68
C GLU A 134 7.53 -6.55 -12.90
N PHE A 135 7.15 -5.29 -12.68
CA PHE A 135 5.79 -4.80 -12.97
C PHE A 135 5.42 -5.01 -14.45
N GLU A 136 6.29 -4.64 -15.39
CA GLU A 136 6.04 -4.81 -16.83
C GLU A 136 6.02 -6.29 -17.24
N GLN A 137 6.95 -7.10 -16.73
CA GLN A 137 7.10 -8.50 -17.09
C GLN A 137 5.91 -9.35 -16.65
N TYR A 138 5.34 -9.06 -15.49
CA TYR A 138 4.23 -9.82 -14.91
C TYR A 138 2.88 -9.10 -14.98
N ASP A 139 2.81 -7.96 -15.69
CA ASP A 139 1.61 -7.12 -15.83
C ASP A 139 0.98 -6.80 -14.47
N LEU A 140 1.83 -6.45 -13.49
CA LEU A 140 1.39 -6.20 -12.12
C LEU A 140 0.69 -4.85 -12.03
N LEU A 141 -0.42 -4.81 -11.31
CA LEU A 141 -1.07 -3.55 -10.91
C LEU A 141 -0.53 -3.02 -9.58
N SER A 142 -0.10 -3.92 -8.70
CA SER A 142 0.55 -3.62 -7.42
C SER A 142 1.43 -4.82 -6.99
N ALA A 143 2.34 -4.61 -6.03
CA ALA A 143 3.32 -5.61 -5.57
C ALA A 143 3.63 -5.48 -4.07
#